data_AF-A0A6E8W993-F1
#
_entry.id   AF-A0A6E8W993-F1
#
_cell.length_a   1.000
_cell.length_b   1.000
_cell.length_c   1.000
_cell.angle_alpha   90.00
_cell.angle_beta   90.00
_cell.angle_gamma   90.00
#
_symmetry.space_group_name_H-M   'P 1'
#
loop_
_entity.id
_entity.type
_entity.pdbx_description
1 polymer ?
#
loop_
_entity_poly.entity_id
_entity_poly.type
_entity_poly.pdbx_seq_one_letter_code
_entity_poly.pdbx_strand_id
1 'polypeptide(L)'
;MRVHLLAVSVLLVVFVVHYTPAQADMILNIENCPCFLIITPVCGSDNKSYDNECHLNCNAKHSIGLHKVKDGACNSEPSMQPREVPR
;
A
#
# COMPACT_ATOMS: atom_id res chain seq x y z
N MET A 1 38.78 -18.08 34.85
CA MET A 1 37.74 -17.04 35.12
C MET A 1 37.54 -16.09 33.95
N ARG A 2 38.60 -15.49 33.37
CA ARG A 2 38.47 -14.55 32.23
C ARG A 2 37.86 -15.17 30.96
N VAL A 3 38.27 -16.38 30.58
CA VAL A 3 37.71 -17.10 29.42
C VAL A 3 36.24 -17.48 29.59
N HIS A 4 35.85 -17.90 30.80
CA HIS A 4 34.44 -18.16 31.13
C HIS A 4 33.59 -16.89 31.06
N LEU A 5 34.12 -15.76 31.52
CA LEU A 5 33.42 -14.47 31.43
C LEU A 5 33.22 -14.04 29.98
N LEU A 6 34.23 -14.25 29.13
CA LEU A 6 34.12 -14.01 27.68
C LEU A 6 33.08 -14.94 27.04
N ALA A 7 33.12 -16.24 27.32
CA ALA A 7 32.14 -17.20 26.78
C ALA A 7 30.70 -16.87 27.21
N VAL A 8 30.48 -16.50 28.47
CA VAL A 8 29.16 -16.08 28.96
C VAL A 8 28.70 -14.80 28.27
N SER A 9 29.59 -13.81 28.10
CA SER A 9 29.24 -12.57 27.39
C SER A 9 28.85 -12.80 25.93
N VAL A 10 29.56 -13.69 25.22
CA VAL A 10 29.27 -14.04 23.83
C VAL A 10 27.94 -14.80 23.74
N LEU A 11 27.69 -15.76 24.62
CA LEU A 11 26.43 -16.49 24.65
C LEU A 11 25.23 -15.60 24.95
N LEU A 12 25.37 -14.61 25.84
CA LEU A 12 24.31 -13.63 26.12
C LEU A 12 24.06 -12.72 24.92
N VAL A 13 25.10 -12.25 24.22
CA VAL A 13 24.94 -11.44 23.00
C VAL A 13 24.30 -12.27 21.88
N VAL A 14 24.71 -13.52 21.70
CA VAL A 14 24.10 -14.47 20.76
C VAL A 14 22.63 -14.71 21.13
N PHE A 15 22.32 -14.94 22.40
CA PHE A 15 20.94 -15.12 22.85
C PHE A 15 20.11 -13.85 22.63
N VAL A 16 20.67 -12.67 22.92
CA VAL A 16 20.01 -11.40 22.60
C VAL A 16 19.79 -11.28 21.09
N VAL A 17 20.78 -11.53 20.23
CA VAL A 17 20.62 -11.40 18.77
C VAL A 17 19.66 -12.43 18.17
N HIS A 18 19.67 -13.68 18.66
CA HIS A 18 18.84 -14.77 18.14
C HIS A 18 17.44 -14.86 18.77
N TYR A 19 17.26 -14.33 19.98
CA TYR A 19 15.99 -14.38 20.73
C TYR A 19 15.39 -13.00 21.01
N THR A 20 16.06 -11.89 20.66
CA THR A 20 15.32 -10.64 20.47
C THR A 20 14.37 -10.87 19.32
N PRO A 21 13.06 -10.69 19.51
CA PRO A 21 12.17 -10.51 18.40
C PRO A 21 12.44 -9.11 17.82
N ALA A 22 13.61 -8.91 17.21
CA ALA A 22 13.83 -7.84 16.24
C ALA A 22 13.16 -8.17 14.89
N GLN A 23 12.11 -9.00 14.96
CA GLN A 23 11.08 -9.14 13.97
C GLN A 23 9.73 -8.80 14.64
N ALA A 24 9.68 -7.63 15.25
CA ALA A 24 8.44 -6.92 15.51
C ALA A 24 8.10 -5.96 14.36
N ASP A 25 8.60 -6.23 13.16
CA ASP A 25 8.08 -5.62 11.96
C ASP A 25 7.34 -6.67 11.13
N MET A 26 6.12 -6.29 10.76
CA MET A 26 5.30 -6.85 9.67
C MET A 26 4.02 -7.65 10.04
N ILE A 27 3.17 -7.17 10.94
CA ILE A 27 1.70 -7.35 10.73
C ILE A 27 0.99 -6.01 10.48
N LEU A 28 1.77 -4.97 10.23
CA LEU A 28 1.34 -3.87 9.37
C LEU A 28 2.43 -3.69 8.31
N ASN A 29 2.61 -4.68 7.42
CA ASN A 29 3.03 -4.36 6.05
C ASN A 29 1.87 -3.67 5.33
N ILE A 30 1.54 -2.52 5.89
CA ILE A 30 1.53 -1.25 5.24
C ILE A 30 2.42 -1.16 3.98
N GLU A 31 2.16 -1.88 2.89
CA GLU A 31 2.36 -1.28 1.56
C GLU A 31 1.51 0.00 1.52
N ASN A 32 2.00 1.04 2.18
CA ASN A 32 1.16 1.99 2.91
C ASN A 32 0.42 2.91 1.96
N CYS A 33 -0.79 2.50 1.65
CA CYS A 33 -1.76 3.29 0.93
C CYS A 33 -2.94 3.56 1.86
N PRO A 34 -2.78 4.56 2.76
CA PRO A 34 -3.86 4.99 3.63
C PRO A 34 -4.94 5.68 2.79
N CYS A 35 -5.84 4.88 2.22
CA CYS A 35 -6.96 5.35 1.42
C CYS A 35 -8.25 5.11 2.21
N PHE A 36 -9.11 6.12 2.26
CA PHE A 36 -10.46 5.95 2.78
C PHE A 36 -11.28 5.05 1.86
N LEU A 37 -12.23 4.30 2.43
CA LEU A 37 -13.17 3.44 1.69
C LEU A 37 -14.30 4.24 1.00
N ILE A 38 -13.96 5.36 0.39
CA ILE A 38 -14.91 6.21 -0.35
C ILE A 38 -15.00 5.66 -1.77
N ILE A 39 -16.20 5.28 -2.21
CA ILE A 39 -16.44 4.75 -3.56
C ILE A 39 -16.69 5.90 -4.54
N THR A 40 -15.64 6.33 -5.21
CA THR A 40 -15.61 7.36 -6.26
C THR A 40 -14.80 6.83 -7.43
N PRO A 41 -15.38 5.92 -8.24
CA PRO A 41 -14.61 5.07 -9.14
C PRO A 41 -13.86 5.88 -10.20
N VAL A 42 -12.68 5.39 -10.58
CA VAL A 42 -11.85 5.95 -11.66
C VAL A 42 -11.37 4.84 -12.58
N CYS A 43 -11.10 5.15 -13.85
CA CYS A 43 -10.55 4.21 -14.81
C CYS A 43 -9.05 4.45 -14.99
N GLY A 44 -8.24 3.40 -14.83
CA GLY A 44 -6.80 3.42 -15.07
C GLY A 44 -6.41 3.15 -16.51
N SER A 45 -5.16 3.46 -16.85
CA SER A 45 -4.55 3.18 -18.16
C SER A 45 -4.37 1.69 -18.47
N ASP A 46 -4.51 0.84 -17.45
CA ASP A 46 -4.58 -0.62 -17.55
C ASP A 46 -6.00 -1.15 -17.82
N ASN A 47 -6.96 -0.25 -18.10
CA ASN A 47 -8.38 -0.56 -18.30
C ASN A 47 -9.06 -1.20 -17.07
N LYS A 48 -8.48 -1.00 -15.87
CA LYS A 48 -9.05 -1.43 -14.59
C LYS A 48 -9.76 -0.25 -13.90
N SER A 49 -10.88 -0.56 -13.23
CA SER A 49 -11.56 0.41 -12.37
C SER A 49 -11.01 0.32 -10.95
N TYR A 50 -10.73 1.48 -10.35
CA TYR A 50 -10.27 1.60 -8.97
C TYR A 50 -11.35 2.30 -8.13
N ASP A 51 -11.54 1.86 -6.89
CA ASP A 51 -12.60 2.36 -6.00
C ASP A 51 -12.54 3.87 -5.77
N ASN A 52 -11.33 4.44 -5.78
CA ASN A 52 -11.09 5.87 -5.82
C ASN A 52 -9.68 6.18 -6.35
N GLU A 53 -9.42 7.46 -6.56
CA GLU A 53 -8.14 7.96 -7.04
C GLU A 53 -6.97 7.64 -6.10
N CYS A 54 -7.20 7.57 -4.78
CA CYS A 54 -6.16 7.15 -3.84
C CYS A 54 -5.75 5.69 -4.09
N HIS A 55 -6.70 4.77 -4.29
CA HIS A 55 -6.39 3.38 -4.63
C HIS A 55 -5.69 3.24 -5.99
N LEU A 56 -6.04 4.05 -6.99
CA LEU A 56 -5.29 4.07 -8.26
C LEU A 56 -3.84 4.50 -8.03
N ASN A 57 -3.62 5.62 -7.34
CA ASN A 57 -2.28 6.15 -7.06
C ASN A 57 -1.44 5.20 -6.21
N CYS A 58 -2.09 4.46 -5.31
CA CYS A 58 -1.44 3.38 -4.58
C CYS A 58 -0.85 2.33 -5.52
N ASN A 59 -1.68 1.80 -6.41
CA ASN A 59 -1.27 0.77 -7.36
C ASN A 59 -0.23 1.31 -8.34
N ALA A 60 -0.29 2.61 -8.68
CA ALA A 60 0.67 3.25 -9.58
C ALA A 60 2.11 3.25 -9.04
N LYS A 61 2.30 3.14 -7.71
CA LYS A 61 3.63 2.97 -7.12
C LYS A 61 4.30 1.67 -7.56
N HIS A 62 3.52 0.63 -7.84
CA HIS A 62 4.01 -0.72 -8.15
C HIS A 62 3.75 -1.12 -9.62
N SER A 63 3.09 -0.26 -10.40
CA SER A 63 2.73 -0.49 -11.79
C SER A 63 3.24 0.64 -12.68
N ILE A 64 4.29 0.38 -13.45
CA ILE A 64 4.90 1.35 -14.37
C ILE A 64 3.87 1.79 -15.42
N GLY A 65 3.67 3.11 -15.56
CA GLY A 65 2.78 3.69 -16.56
C GLY A 65 1.29 3.70 -16.18
N LEU A 66 0.94 3.22 -14.98
CA LEU A 66 -0.42 3.32 -14.47
C LEU A 66 -0.76 4.78 -14.12
N HIS A 67 -1.79 5.31 -14.77
CA HIS A 67 -2.32 6.65 -14.52
C HIS A 67 -3.83 6.68 -14.76
N LYS A 68 -4.52 7.69 -14.21
CA LYS A 68 -5.96 7.89 -14.41
C LYS A 68 -6.25 8.31 -15.86
N VAL A 69 -7.19 7.62 -16.50
CA VAL A 69 -7.69 7.92 -17.86
C VAL A 69 -8.97 8.75 -17.81
N LYS A 70 -9.91 8.38 -16.94
CA LYS A 70 -11.17 9.11 -16.74
C LYS A 70 -11.72 8.90 -15.32
N ASP A 71 -12.58 9.82 -14.90
CA ASP A 71 -13.45 9.58 -13.76
C ASP A 71 -14.58 8.61 -14.15
N GLY A 72 -15.09 7.87 -13.17
CA GLY A 72 -16.00 6.75 -13.38
C GLY A 72 -15.30 5.43 -13.73
N ALA A 73 -16.05 4.33 -13.66
CA ALA A 73 -15.53 3.01 -14.01
C ALA A 73 -15.23 2.89 -15.52
N CYS A 74 -14.30 2.02 -15.91
CA CYS A 74 -13.91 1.84 -17.33
C CYS A 74 -15.10 1.43 -18.21
N ASN A 75 -15.95 0.53 -17.69
CA ASN A 75 -17.10 -0.02 -18.42
C ASN A 75 -18.44 0.58 -18.01
N SER A 76 -18.45 1.74 -17.32
CA SER A 76 -19.72 2.43 -17.10
C SER A 76 -20.22 2.98 -18.42
N GLU A 77 -21.44 2.60 -18.82
CA GLU A 77 -22.29 3.43 -19.69
C GLU A 77 -22.17 4.89 -19.21
N PRO A 78 -22.11 5.90 -20.09
CA PRO A 78 -22.00 7.30 -19.69
C PRO A 78 -23.11 7.58 -18.67
N SER A 79 -22.75 7.65 -17.39
CA SER A 79 -23.69 8.09 -16.38
C SER A 79 -24.06 9.50 -16.81
N MET A 80 -25.35 9.70 -17.09
CA MET A 80 -25.91 11.02 -17.34
C MET A 80 -25.50 11.92 -16.17
N GLN A 81 -24.40 12.63 -16.34
CA GLN A 81 -24.20 13.91 -15.67
C GLN A 81 -25.46 14.71 -16.04
N PRO A 82 -26.17 15.31 -15.06
CA PRO A 82 -27.22 16.25 -15.40
C PRO A 82 -26.61 17.23 -16.38
N ARG A 83 -27.10 17.27 -17.63
CA ARG A 83 -26.69 18.27 -18.61
C ARG A 83 -26.79 19.62 -17.89
N GLU A 84 -25.68 20.33 -17.74
CA GLU A 84 -25.74 21.76 -17.45
C GLU A 84 -26.64 22.36 -18.52
N VAL A 85 -27.83 22.80 -18.10
CA VAL A 85 -28.73 23.55 -18.97
C VAL A 85 -28.05 24.90 -19.19
N PRO A 86 -27.62 25.24 -20.41
CA PRO A 86 -27.14 26.57 -20.69
C PRO A 86 -28.31 27.54 -20.43
N ARG A 87 -28.05 28.57 -19.62
CA ARG A 87 -29.02 29.63 -19.33
C ARG A 87 -29.43 30.36 -20.61
#